data_AF-A0ABD4K6Q5-F1
#
_entry.id   AF-A0ABD4K6Q5-F1
#
_cell.length_a   1.000
_cell.length_b   1.000
_cell.length_c   1.000
_cell.angle_alpha   90.00
_cell.angle_beta   90.00
_cell.angle_gamma   90.00
#
_symmetry.space_group_name_H-M   'P 1'
#
loop_
_entity.id
_entity.type
_entity.pdbx_description
1 polymer ?
#
loop_
_entity_poly.entity_id
_entity_poly.type
_entity_poly.pdbx_seq_one_letter_code
_entity_poly.pdbx_strand_id
1 'polypeptide(L)'
;MAQAVVAGWQGHDYQARLFWYHASFLKDRTRSDVIEVSYEADAPKAFDDVVAKYDPPKPGYGSERIAAEYFQIKFHVVSGGRFGFRDLIDPEFINAKSTSLLQRLRDAKQVAPPNSAFILVTTDTIRDGDELGKIHRNTDGSLDLNKLGVGKTDGSEMGKVRQLWREHLKLTSDEQLYEVLNGFRIEAPSFSLERLREVANLQFKFVGMVPCETNSDFRYDGLIRTLKGQGKYQFNRAQFEEMCAAEQLLLSSPPDEYRAVALRSFRDGPFEALDASPEYTLSLLRYFEGRFPALGEEWGSSIQPVVTEFLMKIRQAESGNRIRLFLDAHTSIAMLAGKCFGTKSNIEVELVQKGNAGPSVWNVNDGGEIRPTVLNVEQLGEGRDIAIVISLTRNALHDAREYIEINLPETGRILHFTPEAGCGFQAVTSGTHASAIAEFIAREFGEARVKFGAKVHIFSAAPNAVNFFIGQQTDYMGACVFYEFDFQRQRDGSYLPSFKV
;
A
#
# COMPACT_ATOMS: atom_id res chain seq x y z
N MET A 1 -35.81 15.48 1.87
CA MET A 1 -36.07 14.33 0.97
C MET A 1 -35.07 14.25 -0.19
N ALA A 2 -34.90 15.28 -1.03
CA ALA A 2 -33.94 15.25 -2.15
C ALA A 2 -32.48 14.96 -1.74
N GLN A 3 -31.97 15.57 -0.65
CA GLN A 3 -30.61 15.31 -0.15
C GLN A 3 -30.41 13.87 0.36
N ALA A 4 -31.45 13.24 0.93
CA ALA A 4 -31.39 11.85 1.37
C ALA A 4 -31.37 10.87 0.18
N VAL A 5 -32.03 11.22 -0.93
CA VAL A 5 -31.98 10.46 -2.17
C VAL A 5 -30.58 10.50 -2.79
N VAL A 6 -29.95 11.68 -2.84
CA VAL A 6 -28.58 11.85 -3.35
C VAL A 6 -27.57 11.08 -2.50
N ALA A 7 -27.70 11.11 -1.17
CA ALA A 7 -26.83 10.36 -0.27
C ALA A 7 -26.94 8.83 -0.48
N GLY A 8 -28.16 8.34 -0.74
CA GLY A 8 -28.38 6.93 -1.09
C GLY A 8 -27.68 6.54 -2.40
N TRP A 9 -27.79 7.37 -3.44
CA TRP A 9 -27.10 7.12 -4.71
C TRP A 9 -25.58 7.07 -4.55
N GLN A 10 -25.00 8.02 -3.81
CA GLN A 10 -23.55 8.05 -3.58
C GLN A 10 -23.06 6.83 -2.78
N GLY A 11 -23.88 6.29 -1.87
CA GLY A 11 -23.55 5.04 -1.18
C GLY A 11 -23.48 3.85 -2.13
N HIS A 12 -24.45 3.73 -3.04
CA HIS A 12 -24.43 2.69 -4.07
C HIS A 12 -23.28 2.87 -5.07
N ASP A 13 -22.97 4.11 -5.46
CA ASP A 13 -21.84 4.42 -6.33
C ASP A 13 -20.52 4.04 -5.66
N TYR A 14 -20.36 4.29 -4.36
CA TYR A 14 -19.17 3.89 -3.61
C TYR A 14 -18.96 2.37 -3.63
N GLN A 15 -20.03 1.60 -3.40
CA GLN A 15 -20.01 0.14 -3.48
C GLN A 15 -19.73 -0.36 -4.89
N ALA A 16 -20.35 0.23 -5.91
CA ALA A 16 -20.12 -0.11 -7.32
C ALA A 16 -18.65 0.08 -7.70
N ARG A 17 -18.04 1.21 -7.34
CA ARG A 17 -16.63 1.48 -7.63
C ARG A 17 -15.70 0.48 -6.96
N LEU A 18 -16.00 0.07 -5.72
CA LEU A 18 -15.21 -0.96 -5.05
C LEU A 18 -15.32 -2.30 -5.78
N PHE A 19 -16.52 -2.69 -6.19
CA PHE A 19 -16.70 -3.87 -7.03
C PHE A 19 -15.89 -3.78 -8.32
N TRP A 20 -15.96 -2.67 -9.05
CA TRP A 20 -15.25 -2.53 -10.32
C TRP A 20 -13.73 -2.55 -10.17
N TYR A 21 -13.21 -1.95 -9.10
CA TYR A 21 -11.80 -2.08 -8.76
C TYR A 21 -11.42 -3.56 -8.62
N HIS A 22 -12.14 -4.33 -7.81
CA HIS A 22 -11.84 -5.76 -7.64
C HIS A 22 -12.08 -6.59 -8.91
N ALA A 23 -13.19 -6.35 -9.61
CA ALA A 23 -13.59 -7.10 -10.80
C ALA A 23 -12.61 -6.90 -11.96
N SER A 24 -11.98 -5.72 -12.05
CA SER A 24 -10.95 -5.47 -13.07
C SER A 24 -9.74 -6.41 -12.99
N PHE A 25 -9.42 -6.96 -11.80
CA PHE A 25 -8.38 -7.98 -11.66
C PHE A 25 -8.72 -9.30 -12.36
N LEU A 26 -10.00 -9.56 -12.68
CA LEU A 26 -10.38 -10.69 -13.53
C LEU A 26 -9.86 -10.54 -14.96
N LYS A 27 -9.58 -9.32 -15.46
CA LYS A 27 -8.86 -9.11 -16.73
C LYS A 27 -7.35 -9.07 -16.59
N ASP A 28 -6.85 -8.79 -15.40
CA ASP A 28 -5.43 -8.69 -15.14
C ASP A 28 -4.76 -10.08 -15.28
N ARG A 29 -3.90 -10.22 -16.29
CA ARG A 29 -3.15 -11.46 -16.56
C ARG A 29 -2.06 -11.72 -15.52
N THR A 30 -1.62 -10.67 -14.82
CA THR A 30 -0.67 -10.77 -13.73
C THR A 30 -1.35 -11.16 -12.42
N ARG A 31 -2.68 -11.12 -12.35
CA ARG A 31 -3.50 -11.54 -11.19
C ARG A 31 -4.35 -12.75 -11.53
N SER A 32 -3.69 -13.83 -11.96
CA SER A 32 -4.35 -15.12 -12.21
C SER A 32 -4.99 -15.71 -10.96
N ASP A 33 -4.53 -15.30 -9.77
CA ASP A 33 -5.11 -15.68 -8.48
C ASP A 33 -6.56 -15.24 -8.32
N VAL A 34 -6.99 -14.14 -8.94
CA VAL A 34 -8.39 -13.69 -8.82
C VAL A 34 -9.28 -14.56 -9.71
N ILE A 35 -10.12 -15.37 -9.10
CA ILE A 35 -10.97 -16.34 -9.79
C ILE A 35 -12.42 -15.91 -9.89
N GLU A 36 -12.90 -15.10 -8.95
CA GLU A 36 -14.29 -14.65 -8.90
C GLU A 36 -14.43 -13.33 -8.14
N VAL A 37 -15.27 -12.44 -8.65
CA VAL A 37 -15.70 -11.23 -7.95
C VAL A 37 -17.22 -11.08 -8.07
N SER A 38 -17.88 -10.72 -6.97
CA SER A 38 -19.33 -10.59 -6.89
C SER A 38 -19.75 -9.27 -6.26
N TYR A 39 -20.87 -8.72 -6.74
CA TYR A 39 -21.53 -7.50 -6.27
C TYR A 39 -22.84 -7.84 -5.56
N GLU A 40 -22.99 -7.45 -4.29
CA GLU A 40 -24.18 -7.73 -3.47
C GLU A 40 -24.69 -9.16 -3.66
N ALA A 41 -23.81 -10.13 -3.44
CA ALA A 41 -24.06 -11.55 -3.73
C ALA A 41 -25.06 -12.16 -2.74
N ASP A 42 -25.82 -13.18 -3.18
CA ASP A 42 -26.56 -14.06 -2.27
C ASP A 42 -25.61 -15.03 -1.51
N ALA A 43 -24.56 -14.47 -0.92
CA ALA A 43 -23.68 -15.14 0.02
C ALA A 43 -24.39 -15.18 1.40
N PRO A 44 -23.91 -15.94 2.41
CA PRO A 44 -24.60 -15.94 3.71
C PRO A 44 -24.71 -14.51 4.23
N LYS A 45 -25.94 -14.06 4.53
CA LYS A 45 -26.30 -12.66 4.89
C LYS A 45 -25.34 -12.05 5.91
N ALA A 46 -24.24 -11.46 5.44
CA ALA A 46 -23.19 -10.80 6.20
C ALA A 46 -21.95 -10.60 5.30
N PHE A 47 -21.46 -9.36 5.18
CA PHE A 47 -20.26 -9.01 4.38
C PHE A 47 -20.32 -9.45 2.91
N ASP A 48 -21.43 -9.16 2.25
CA ASP A 48 -21.77 -9.58 0.89
C ASP A 48 -21.83 -8.43 -0.12
N ASP A 49 -21.53 -7.19 0.30
CA ASP A 49 -21.61 -6.01 -0.55
C ASP A 49 -20.67 -6.14 -1.76
N VAL A 50 -19.45 -6.64 -1.51
CA VAL A 50 -18.51 -7.12 -2.53
C VAL A 50 -17.84 -8.38 -1.97
N VAL A 51 -17.62 -9.37 -2.82
CA VAL A 51 -16.84 -10.57 -2.48
C VAL A 51 -15.80 -10.80 -3.54
N ALA A 52 -14.54 -11.06 -3.15
CA ALA A 52 -13.46 -11.44 -4.04
C ALA A 52 -12.85 -12.77 -3.59
N LYS A 53 -12.69 -13.73 -4.51
CA LYS A 53 -12.12 -15.05 -4.23
C LYS A 53 -10.80 -15.26 -4.96
N TYR A 54 -9.89 -15.97 -4.30
CA TYR A 54 -8.52 -16.16 -4.74
C TYR A 54 -8.12 -17.64 -4.78
N ASP A 55 -7.52 -18.07 -5.88
CA ASP A 55 -6.87 -19.38 -6.03
C ASP A 55 -5.64 -19.28 -6.97
N PRO A 56 -4.41 -19.48 -6.47
CA PRO A 56 -4.08 -19.82 -5.08
C PRO A 56 -4.40 -18.65 -4.12
N PRO A 57 -4.66 -18.93 -2.83
CA PRO A 57 -4.87 -17.89 -1.83
C PRO A 57 -3.76 -16.83 -1.85
N LYS A 58 -4.13 -15.55 -1.87
CA LYS A 58 -3.17 -14.44 -1.96
C LYS A 58 -2.39 -14.25 -0.64
N PRO A 59 -1.20 -13.61 -0.65
CA PRO A 59 -0.52 -13.23 0.57
C PRO A 59 -1.45 -12.36 1.43
N GLY A 60 -1.74 -12.83 2.64
CA GLY A 60 -2.50 -12.10 3.61
C GLY A 60 -1.63 -11.14 4.41
N TYR A 61 -2.13 -10.79 5.58
CA TYR A 61 -1.41 -9.95 6.52
C TYR A 61 -0.82 -10.86 7.60
N GLY A 62 0.50 -10.81 7.78
CA GLY A 62 1.21 -11.81 8.57
C GLY A 62 1.64 -13.04 7.74
N SER A 63 1.54 -14.23 8.32
CA SER A 63 1.85 -15.51 7.65
C SER A 63 0.64 -16.16 6.96
N GLU A 64 -0.57 -15.66 7.22
CA GLU A 64 -1.80 -16.21 6.67
C GLU A 64 -1.94 -15.92 5.16
N ARG A 65 -2.63 -16.82 4.45
CA ARG A 65 -2.94 -16.70 3.02
C ARG A 65 -4.45 -16.57 2.86
N ILE A 66 -4.92 -15.54 2.17
CA ILE A 66 -6.34 -15.20 2.09
C ILE A 66 -6.97 -15.85 0.86
N ALA A 67 -7.96 -16.72 1.08
CA ALA A 67 -8.69 -17.39 0.01
C ALA A 67 -9.91 -16.60 -0.46
N ALA A 68 -10.48 -15.75 0.40
CA ALA A 68 -11.59 -14.88 0.05
C ALA A 68 -11.60 -13.62 0.92
N GLU A 69 -12.03 -12.50 0.33
CA GLU A 69 -12.32 -11.25 1.02
C GLU A 69 -13.80 -10.92 0.90
N TYR A 70 -14.41 -10.63 2.04
CA TYR A 70 -15.82 -10.31 2.20
C TYR A 70 -15.93 -8.88 2.72
N PHE A 71 -16.55 -8.00 1.94
CA PHE A 71 -16.61 -6.58 2.22
C PHE A 71 -18.01 -6.19 2.71
N GLN A 72 -18.07 -5.42 3.80
CA GLN A 72 -19.25 -4.68 4.25
C GLN A 72 -18.94 -3.19 4.11
N ILE A 73 -19.70 -2.49 3.29
CA ILE A 73 -19.42 -1.12 2.88
C ILE A 73 -20.41 -0.17 3.56
N LYS A 74 -19.88 0.90 4.14
CA LYS A 74 -20.65 1.96 4.78
C LYS A 74 -20.12 3.33 4.37
N PHE A 75 -20.85 3.98 3.48
CA PHE A 75 -20.51 5.32 3.01
C PHE A 75 -21.33 6.39 3.74
N HIS A 76 -20.66 7.46 4.15
CA HIS A 76 -21.28 8.71 4.58
C HIS A 76 -20.71 9.88 3.79
N VAL A 77 -21.62 10.74 3.34
CA VAL A 77 -21.31 11.91 2.49
C VAL A 77 -20.41 12.91 3.22
N VAL A 78 -20.59 13.06 4.53
CA VAL A 78 -19.87 14.05 5.35
C VAL A 78 -18.86 13.33 6.24
N SER A 79 -17.62 13.82 6.27
CA SER A 79 -16.50 13.26 7.06
C SER A 79 -16.63 13.41 8.59
N GLY A 80 -17.75 13.95 9.07
CA GLY A 80 -18.03 14.14 10.49
C GLY A 80 -18.47 12.89 11.24
N GLY A 81 -18.74 11.78 10.53
CA GLY A 81 -19.14 10.53 11.16
C GLY A 81 -18.06 9.96 12.07
N ARG A 82 -18.47 9.51 13.26
CA ARG A 82 -17.60 8.96 14.30
C ARG A 82 -18.20 7.70 14.90
N PHE A 83 -17.39 6.66 15.05
CA PHE A 83 -17.80 5.39 15.63
C PHE A 83 -16.74 4.82 16.59
N GLY A 84 -17.13 3.86 17.41
CA GLY A 84 -16.29 3.22 18.41
C GLY A 84 -16.70 1.77 18.68
N PHE A 85 -16.11 1.16 19.70
CA PHE A 85 -16.31 -0.27 19.95
C PHE A 85 -17.77 -0.66 20.24
N ARG A 86 -18.56 0.27 20.81
CA ARG A 86 -20.00 0.08 21.09
C ARG A 86 -20.84 0.09 19.82
N ASP A 87 -20.45 0.87 18.82
CA ASP A 87 -21.19 1.00 17.57
C ASP A 87 -21.13 -0.32 16.76
N LEU A 88 -20.10 -1.15 16.95
CA LEU A 88 -19.98 -2.44 16.26
C LEU A 88 -21.05 -3.48 16.70
N ILE A 89 -21.67 -3.29 17.86
CA ILE A 89 -22.78 -4.12 18.36
C ILE A 89 -24.16 -3.50 18.12
N ASP A 90 -24.22 -2.29 17.56
CA ASP A 90 -25.46 -1.61 17.23
C ASP A 90 -25.90 -1.98 15.79
N PRO A 91 -27.10 -2.57 15.60
CA PRO A 91 -27.65 -2.80 14.26
C PRO A 91 -27.75 -1.53 13.41
N GLU A 92 -28.05 -0.37 14.01
CA GLU A 92 -28.22 0.89 13.28
C GLU A 92 -26.91 1.37 12.65
N PHE A 93 -25.76 0.99 13.22
CA PHE A 93 -24.45 1.35 12.68
C PHE A 93 -24.28 0.91 11.23
N ILE A 94 -24.85 -0.24 10.84
CA ILE A 94 -24.81 -0.77 9.47
C ILE A 94 -26.18 -0.68 8.77
N ASN A 95 -27.04 0.24 9.21
CA ASN A 95 -28.41 0.42 8.71
C ASN A 95 -29.25 -0.87 8.77
N ALA A 96 -28.98 -1.75 9.75
CA ALA A 96 -29.73 -2.98 9.97
C ALA A 96 -30.78 -2.80 11.07
N LYS A 97 -31.87 -3.57 11.00
CA LYS A 97 -32.97 -3.48 11.97
C LYS A 97 -32.72 -4.24 13.27
N SER A 98 -31.99 -5.36 13.21
CA SER A 98 -31.94 -6.33 14.32
C SER A 98 -30.60 -7.01 14.51
N THR A 99 -29.73 -7.00 13.51
CA THR A 99 -28.47 -7.73 13.53
C THR A 99 -27.31 -6.77 13.39
N SER A 100 -26.45 -6.75 14.39
CA SER A 100 -25.23 -5.93 14.44
C SER A 100 -24.11 -6.43 13.51
N LEU A 101 -23.09 -5.61 13.32
CA LEU A 101 -21.90 -5.98 12.55
C LEU A 101 -21.17 -7.18 13.16
N LEU A 102 -20.95 -7.22 14.48
CA LEU A 102 -20.25 -8.35 15.10
C LEU A 102 -21.05 -9.65 15.06
N GLN A 103 -22.39 -9.58 15.12
CA GLN A 103 -23.23 -10.76 14.92
C GLN A 103 -23.11 -11.27 13.48
N ARG A 104 -23.16 -10.37 12.49
CA ARG A 104 -22.92 -10.70 11.08
C ARG A 104 -21.54 -11.35 10.89
N LEU A 105 -20.49 -10.79 11.49
CA LEU A 105 -19.14 -11.35 11.44
C LEU A 105 -19.07 -12.78 11.99
N ARG A 106 -19.62 -13.00 13.19
CA ARG A 106 -19.68 -14.33 13.81
C ARG A 106 -20.40 -15.32 12.91
N ASP A 107 -21.56 -14.94 12.38
CA ASP A 107 -22.41 -15.82 11.58
C ASP A 107 -21.74 -16.12 10.22
N ALA A 108 -21.11 -15.12 9.58
CA ALA A 108 -20.39 -15.30 8.33
C ALA A 108 -19.20 -16.27 8.47
N LYS A 109 -18.48 -16.21 9.58
CA LYS A 109 -17.34 -17.09 9.86
C LYS A 109 -17.70 -18.57 9.97
N GLN A 110 -18.96 -18.90 10.29
CA GLN A 110 -19.40 -20.30 10.40
C GLN A 110 -19.54 -21.00 9.05
N VAL A 111 -19.67 -20.23 7.97
CA VAL A 111 -20.05 -20.70 6.64
C VAL A 111 -19.06 -20.29 5.56
N ALA A 112 -18.22 -19.29 5.82
CA ALA A 112 -17.16 -18.89 4.90
C ALA A 112 -16.06 -19.95 4.81
N PRO A 113 -15.37 -20.07 3.66
CA PRO A 113 -14.21 -20.91 3.53
C PRO A 113 -13.12 -20.59 4.57
N PRO A 114 -12.27 -21.55 4.95
CA PRO A 114 -11.10 -21.28 5.78
C PRO A 114 -10.23 -20.16 5.19
N ASN A 115 -9.55 -19.41 6.06
CA ASN A 115 -8.69 -18.29 5.68
C ASN A 115 -9.40 -17.18 4.88
N SER A 116 -10.67 -16.93 5.20
CA SER A 116 -11.41 -15.76 4.71
C SER A 116 -11.15 -14.52 5.57
N ALA A 117 -11.03 -13.36 4.94
CA ALA A 117 -10.95 -12.07 5.62
C ALA A 117 -12.28 -11.31 5.51
N PHE A 118 -12.67 -10.63 6.60
CA PHE A 118 -13.91 -9.86 6.69
C PHE A 118 -13.57 -8.40 6.94
N ILE A 119 -14.07 -7.51 6.08
CA ILE A 119 -13.55 -6.15 5.97
C ILE A 119 -14.71 -5.17 6.04
N LEU A 120 -14.76 -4.37 7.12
CA LEU A 120 -15.62 -3.19 7.18
C LEU A 120 -14.91 -2.06 6.44
N VAL A 121 -15.55 -1.52 5.42
CA VAL A 121 -15.06 -0.37 4.65
C VAL A 121 -15.95 0.82 4.97
N THR A 122 -15.39 1.88 5.57
CA THR A 122 -16.19 3.05 5.89
C THR A 122 -15.47 4.38 5.78
N THR A 123 -16.19 5.43 5.36
CA THR A 123 -15.69 6.81 5.36
C THR A 123 -15.77 7.47 6.74
N ASP A 124 -16.42 6.82 7.72
CA ASP A 124 -16.42 7.27 9.12
C ASP A 124 -15.03 7.11 9.74
N THR A 125 -14.76 7.89 10.78
CA THR A 125 -13.49 7.81 11.53
C THR A 125 -13.74 7.21 12.91
N ILE A 126 -12.78 6.45 13.43
CA ILE A 126 -12.84 6.00 14.82
C ILE A 126 -12.80 7.24 15.73
N ARG A 127 -13.66 7.26 16.75
CA ARG A 127 -13.82 8.38 17.68
C ARG A 127 -12.55 8.60 18.49
N ASP A 128 -12.13 9.86 18.62
CA ASP A 128 -10.96 10.22 19.39
C ASP A 128 -11.11 9.78 20.85
N GLY A 129 -10.08 9.10 21.37
CA GLY A 129 -10.06 8.57 22.74
C GLY A 129 -10.85 7.27 22.96
N ASP A 130 -11.57 6.76 21.96
CA ASP A 130 -12.30 5.49 22.05
C ASP A 130 -11.35 4.30 22.15
N GLU A 131 -11.71 3.29 22.95
CA GLU A 131 -10.92 2.07 23.13
C GLU A 131 -10.67 1.32 21.83
N LEU A 132 -11.57 1.41 20.84
CA LEU A 132 -11.37 0.79 19.53
C LEU A 132 -10.11 1.33 18.85
N GLY A 133 -9.83 2.63 18.98
CA GLY A 133 -8.64 3.26 18.39
C GLY A 133 -7.33 2.79 19.02
N LYS A 134 -7.38 2.22 20.24
CA LYS A 134 -6.19 1.68 20.92
C LYS A 134 -5.81 0.27 20.48
N ILE A 135 -6.74 -0.43 19.84
CA ILE A 135 -6.56 -1.80 19.35
C ILE A 135 -6.63 -1.89 17.83
N HIS A 136 -7.08 -0.85 17.12
CA HIS A 136 -7.07 -0.83 15.66
C HIS A 136 -5.65 -0.58 15.14
N ARG A 137 -5.15 -1.50 14.30
CA ARG A 137 -3.81 -1.41 13.73
C ARG A 137 -3.82 -0.64 12.42
N ASN A 138 -3.08 0.46 12.37
CA ASN A 138 -2.85 1.20 11.12
C ASN A 138 -2.00 0.44 10.09
N THR A 139 -1.26 -0.58 10.51
CA THR A 139 -0.43 -1.40 9.60
C THR A 139 -1.30 -2.26 8.69
N ASP A 140 -2.35 -2.86 9.26
CA ASP A 140 -3.13 -3.89 8.58
C ASP A 140 -4.65 -3.85 8.85
N GLY A 141 -5.17 -2.74 9.36
CA GLY A 141 -6.60 -2.54 9.62
C GLY A 141 -7.22 -3.55 10.59
N SER A 142 -6.43 -4.50 11.12
CA SER A 142 -6.91 -5.55 12.01
C SER A 142 -7.03 -5.04 13.44
N LEU A 143 -7.61 -5.85 14.29
CA LEU A 143 -7.62 -5.62 15.73
C LEU A 143 -6.42 -6.30 16.39
N ASP A 144 -5.68 -5.57 17.20
CA ASP A 144 -4.63 -6.07 18.06
C ASP A 144 -5.23 -6.91 19.21
N LEU A 145 -5.41 -8.20 18.95
CA LEU A 145 -5.97 -9.14 19.91
C LEU A 145 -5.09 -9.30 21.16
N ASN A 146 -3.76 -9.12 21.03
CA ASN A 146 -2.87 -9.14 22.18
C ASN A 146 -3.12 -7.95 23.09
N LYS A 147 -3.27 -6.75 22.52
CA LYS A 147 -3.62 -5.54 23.27
C LYS A 147 -5.02 -5.66 23.87
N LEU A 148 -5.98 -6.17 23.10
CA LEU A 148 -7.33 -6.45 23.57
C LEU A 148 -7.32 -7.42 24.75
N GLY A 149 -6.40 -8.39 24.80
CA GLY A 149 -6.25 -9.34 25.91
C GLY A 149 -5.55 -8.82 27.16
N VAL A 150 -5.10 -7.56 27.17
CA VAL A 150 -4.49 -6.97 28.37
C VAL A 150 -5.55 -6.77 29.46
N GLY A 151 -5.19 -7.09 30.71
CA GLY A 151 -6.05 -6.99 31.89
C GLY A 151 -6.86 -8.27 32.14
N LYS A 152 -6.82 -8.79 33.38
CA LYS A 152 -7.40 -10.10 33.74
C LYS A 152 -8.87 -10.07 34.16
N THR A 153 -9.45 -8.88 34.32
CA THR A 153 -10.82 -8.71 34.83
C THR A 153 -11.63 -7.81 33.91
N ASP A 154 -12.94 -8.02 33.90
CA ASP A 154 -13.92 -7.20 33.16
C ASP A 154 -13.96 -5.73 33.64
N GLY A 155 -13.39 -5.44 34.81
CA GLY A 155 -13.24 -4.07 35.32
C GLY A 155 -12.12 -3.26 34.63
N SER A 156 -11.17 -3.93 33.96
CA SER A 156 -10.12 -3.26 33.20
C SER A 156 -10.67 -2.55 31.95
N GLU A 157 -9.92 -1.60 31.39
CA GLU A 157 -10.33 -0.86 30.19
C GLU A 157 -10.69 -1.80 29.03
N MET A 158 -9.77 -2.69 28.63
CA MET A 158 -10.05 -3.69 27.59
C MET A 158 -10.99 -4.80 28.08
N GLY A 159 -11.00 -5.11 29.37
CA GLY A 159 -11.97 -6.04 29.97
C GLY A 159 -13.41 -5.63 29.71
N LYS A 160 -13.72 -4.33 29.79
CA LYS A 160 -15.05 -3.79 29.47
C LYS A 160 -15.42 -3.97 28.00
N VAL A 161 -14.46 -3.78 27.09
CA VAL A 161 -14.66 -4.01 25.65
C VAL A 161 -14.98 -5.48 25.40
N ARG A 162 -14.15 -6.38 25.95
CA ARG A 162 -14.35 -7.83 25.81
C ARG A 162 -15.66 -8.30 26.42
N GLN A 163 -15.99 -7.85 27.64
CA GLN A 163 -17.26 -8.17 28.30
C GLN A 163 -18.44 -7.76 27.43
N LEU A 164 -18.46 -6.51 26.95
CA LEU A 164 -19.56 -6.01 26.12
C LEU A 164 -19.77 -6.86 24.86
N TRP A 165 -18.69 -7.16 24.15
CA TRP A 165 -18.78 -7.97 22.93
C TRP A 165 -19.12 -9.43 23.20
N ARG A 166 -18.57 -10.05 24.26
CA ARG A 166 -18.91 -11.42 24.66
C ARG A 166 -20.37 -11.57 25.01
N GLU A 167 -20.89 -10.69 25.87
CA GLU A 167 -22.29 -10.72 26.29
C GLU A 167 -23.24 -10.53 25.10
N HIS A 168 -22.96 -9.56 24.23
CA HIS A 168 -23.75 -9.31 23.03
C HIS A 168 -23.76 -10.50 22.05
N LEU A 169 -22.59 -11.11 21.84
CA LEU A 169 -22.43 -12.27 20.96
C LEU A 169 -22.83 -13.60 21.63
N LYS A 170 -23.15 -13.58 22.92
CA LYS A 170 -23.47 -14.75 23.75
C LYS A 170 -22.33 -15.79 23.79
N LEU A 171 -21.10 -15.31 23.91
CA LEU A 171 -19.89 -16.13 24.00
C LEU A 171 -19.52 -16.41 25.45
N THR A 172 -18.94 -17.57 25.73
CA THR A 172 -18.63 -18.00 27.10
C THR A 172 -17.22 -17.64 27.54
N SER A 173 -16.32 -17.28 26.63
CA SER A 173 -14.92 -16.95 26.97
C SER A 173 -14.30 -15.90 26.04
N ASP A 174 -13.18 -15.31 26.47
CA ASP A 174 -12.42 -14.34 25.68
C ASP A 174 -11.78 -15.01 24.45
N GLU A 175 -11.41 -16.29 24.55
CA GLU A 175 -10.84 -17.07 23.45
C GLU A 175 -11.83 -17.19 22.29
N GLN A 176 -13.10 -17.50 22.57
CA GLN A 176 -14.15 -17.52 21.54
C GLN A 176 -14.35 -16.16 20.88
N LEU A 177 -14.20 -15.07 21.64
CA LEU A 177 -14.26 -13.72 21.08
C LEU A 177 -13.08 -13.48 20.13
N TYR A 178 -11.86 -13.88 20.52
CA TYR A 178 -10.68 -13.72 19.66
C TYR A 178 -10.80 -14.53 18.37
N GLU A 179 -11.37 -15.73 18.39
CA GLU A 179 -11.65 -16.51 17.18
C GLU A 179 -12.63 -15.78 16.24
N VAL A 180 -13.66 -15.14 16.78
CA VAL A 180 -14.61 -14.31 16.00
C VAL A 180 -13.92 -13.09 15.42
N LEU A 181 -13.05 -12.42 16.17
CA LEU A 181 -12.36 -11.20 15.72
C LEU A 181 -11.15 -11.48 14.83
N ASN A 182 -10.59 -12.69 14.85
CA ASN A 182 -9.42 -13.02 14.03
C ASN A 182 -9.72 -12.82 12.54
N GLY A 183 -8.85 -12.14 11.80
CA GLY A 183 -9.09 -11.84 10.38
C GLY A 183 -10.20 -10.81 10.09
N PHE A 184 -10.82 -10.22 11.12
CA PHE A 184 -11.68 -9.05 10.95
C PHE A 184 -10.85 -7.76 10.83
N ARG A 185 -11.24 -6.91 9.88
CA ARG A 185 -10.54 -5.67 9.55
C ARG A 185 -11.50 -4.51 9.44
N ILE A 186 -11.00 -3.34 9.74
CA ILE A 186 -11.69 -2.06 9.63
C ILE A 186 -10.82 -1.13 8.81
N GLU A 187 -11.34 -0.72 7.66
CA GLU A 187 -10.75 0.26 6.76
C GLU A 187 -11.44 1.62 7.01
N ALA A 188 -10.88 2.41 7.92
CA ALA A 188 -11.47 3.67 8.40
C ALA A 188 -10.41 4.75 8.74
N PRO A 189 -10.55 6.00 8.25
CA PRO A 189 -11.44 6.37 7.15
C PRO A 189 -10.92 5.78 5.83
N SER A 190 -11.85 5.26 5.03
CA SER A 190 -11.57 4.76 3.69
C SER A 190 -11.43 5.91 2.68
N PHE A 191 -11.15 5.58 1.42
CA PHE A 191 -11.00 6.59 0.36
C PHE A 191 -12.29 7.40 0.16
N SER A 192 -12.12 8.61 -0.38
CA SER A 192 -13.26 9.37 -0.91
C SER A 192 -13.80 8.71 -2.17
N LEU A 193 -15.04 9.04 -2.54
CA LEU A 193 -15.67 8.56 -3.77
C LEU A 193 -14.82 8.91 -5.03
N GLU A 194 -14.21 10.09 -5.05
CA GLU A 194 -13.34 10.53 -6.15
C GLU A 194 -12.01 9.79 -6.16
N ARG A 195 -11.39 9.59 -5.00
CA ARG A 195 -10.13 8.84 -4.92
C ARG A 195 -10.32 7.38 -5.36
N LEU A 196 -11.46 6.77 -5.03
CA LEU A 196 -11.80 5.43 -5.48
C LEU A 196 -11.97 5.35 -7.01
N ARG A 197 -12.50 6.41 -7.64
CA ARG A 197 -12.55 6.54 -9.11
C ARG A 197 -11.15 6.59 -9.71
N GLU A 198 -10.25 7.40 -9.17
CA GLU A 198 -8.86 7.50 -9.66
C GLU A 198 -8.16 6.14 -9.63
N VAL A 199 -8.31 5.40 -8.52
CA VAL A 199 -7.73 4.07 -8.33
C VAL A 199 -8.32 3.05 -9.31
N ALA A 200 -9.65 3.03 -9.47
CA ALA A 200 -10.31 2.15 -10.44
C ALA A 200 -9.88 2.47 -11.89
N ASN A 201 -9.84 3.76 -12.25
CA ASN A 201 -9.42 4.20 -13.59
C ASN A 201 -7.97 3.83 -13.91
N LEU A 202 -7.06 3.93 -12.94
CA LEU A 202 -5.69 3.47 -13.12
C LEU A 202 -5.69 1.98 -13.46
N GLN A 203 -6.41 1.19 -12.68
CA GLN A 203 -6.47 -0.25 -12.91
C GLN A 203 -7.11 -0.58 -14.26
N PHE A 204 -8.14 0.16 -14.69
CA PHE A 204 -8.71 0.01 -16.03
C PHE A 204 -7.67 0.22 -17.13
N LYS A 205 -6.83 1.27 -17.01
CA LYS A 205 -5.74 1.52 -17.96
C LYS A 205 -4.76 0.34 -18.01
N PHE A 206 -4.48 -0.29 -16.86
CA PHE A 206 -3.60 -1.45 -16.77
C PHE A 206 -4.17 -2.71 -17.43
N VAL A 207 -5.47 -2.95 -17.28
CA VAL A 207 -6.11 -4.18 -17.78
C VAL A 207 -6.80 -4.01 -19.14
N GLY A 208 -6.59 -2.87 -19.81
CA GLY A 208 -7.14 -2.59 -21.14
C GLY A 208 -8.64 -2.27 -21.15
N MET A 209 -9.18 -1.77 -20.04
CA MET A 209 -10.56 -1.25 -19.95
C MET A 209 -10.61 0.26 -20.18
N VAL A 210 -11.75 0.75 -20.65
CA VAL A 210 -11.97 2.18 -20.97
C VAL A 210 -12.06 3.01 -19.68
N PRO A 211 -11.10 3.90 -19.37
CA PRO A 211 -11.21 4.77 -18.20
C PRO A 211 -12.31 5.81 -18.37
N CYS A 212 -12.92 6.27 -17.27
CA CYS A 212 -13.85 7.39 -17.25
C CYS A 212 -13.13 8.66 -16.82
N GLU A 213 -12.81 9.56 -17.74
CA GLU A 213 -12.05 10.80 -17.45
C GLU A 213 -12.92 12.06 -17.38
N THR A 214 -14.23 11.96 -17.63
CA THR A 214 -15.17 13.11 -17.57
C THR A 214 -15.74 13.31 -16.17
N ASN A 215 -15.73 14.54 -15.66
CA ASN A 215 -16.18 14.83 -14.28
C ASN A 215 -17.66 14.45 -13.99
N SER A 216 -18.51 14.38 -15.01
CA SER A 216 -19.95 14.15 -14.87
C SER A 216 -20.39 12.70 -15.00
N ASP A 217 -19.53 11.80 -15.52
CA ASP A 217 -19.91 10.42 -15.81
C ASP A 217 -18.88 9.43 -15.22
N PHE A 218 -19.39 8.46 -14.49
CA PHE A 218 -18.69 7.21 -14.18
C PHE A 218 -19.65 6.06 -14.52
N ARG A 219 -19.75 5.75 -15.83
CA ARG A 219 -20.75 4.82 -16.41
C ARG A 219 -20.85 3.47 -15.70
N TYR A 220 -19.75 3.04 -15.11
CA TYR A 220 -19.64 1.80 -14.34
C TYR A 220 -20.59 1.75 -13.13
N ASP A 221 -20.88 2.89 -12.49
CA ASP A 221 -21.78 2.97 -11.33
C ASP A 221 -23.19 2.44 -11.66
N GLY A 222 -23.77 2.93 -12.77
CA GLY A 222 -25.09 2.49 -13.24
C GLY A 222 -25.08 1.10 -13.89
N LEU A 223 -23.97 0.72 -14.51
CA LEU A 223 -23.85 -0.53 -15.24
C LEU A 223 -24.00 -1.75 -14.31
N ILE A 224 -23.28 -1.81 -13.20
CA ILE A 224 -23.35 -2.99 -12.31
C ILE A 224 -24.73 -3.16 -11.69
N ARG A 225 -25.45 -2.07 -11.40
CA ARG A 225 -26.84 -2.13 -10.93
C ARG A 225 -27.77 -2.70 -12.00
N THR A 226 -27.57 -2.31 -13.25
CA THR A 226 -28.32 -2.84 -14.39
C THR A 226 -28.04 -4.34 -14.58
N LEU A 227 -26.77 -4.74 -14.52
CA LEU A 227 -26.35 -6.14 -14.61
C LEU A 227 -26.93 -6.97 -13.46
N LYS A 228 -26.90 -6.47 -12.21
CA LYS A 228 -27.54 -7.13 -11.07
C LYS A 228 -29.05 -7.32 -11.29
N GLY A 229 -29.75 -6.31 -11.81
CA GLY A 229 -31.17 -6.42 -12.18
C GLY A 229 -31.47 -7.51 -13.22
N GLN A 230 -30.46 -7.90 -14.02
CA GLN A 230 -30.52 -9.00 -14.98
C GLN A 230 -30.05 -10.35 -14.40
N GLY A 231 -29.72 -10.41 -13.10
CA GLY A 231 -29.14 -11.59 -12.47
C GLY A 231 -27.65 -11.80 -12.74
N LYS A 232 -26.95 -10.82 -13.31
CA LYS A 232 -25.51 -10.86 -13.58
C LYS A 232 -24.75 -10.03 -12.55
N TYR A 233 -24.36 -10.66 -11.45
CA TYR A 233 -23.67 -9.96 -10.35
C TYR A 233 -22.47 -10.73 -9.79
N GLN A 234 -22.19 -11.93 -10.33
CA GLN A 234 -21.06 -12.77 -9.99
C GLN A 234 -20.32 -13.08 -11.28
N PHE A 235 -19.02 -12.82 -11.30
CA PHE A 235 -18.21 -12.98 -12.50
C PHE A 235 -16.95 -13.78 -12.18
N ASN A 236 -16.74 -14.85 -12.94
CA ASN A 236 -15.40 -15.38 -13.17
C ASN A 236 -14.73 -14.66 -14.35
N ARG A 237 -13.47 -15.03 -14.64
CA ARG A 237 -12.69 -14.42 -15.72
C ARG A 237 -13.36 -14.46 -17.09
N ALA A 238 -13.89 -15.61 -17.49
CA ALA A 238 -14.52 -15.78 -18.79
C ALA A 238 -15.81 -14.94 -18.90
N GLN A 239 -16.63 -14.97 -17.86
CA GLN A 239 -17.88 -14.19 -17.80
C GLN A 239 -17.61 -12.69 -17.78
N PHE A 240 -16.57 -12.24 -17.07
CA PHE A 240 -16.18 -10.84 -17.01
C PHE A 240 -15.66 -10.33 -18.36
N GLU A 241 -14.85 -11.15 -19.05
CA GLU A 241 -14.35 -10.84 -20.40
C GLU A 241 -15.50 -10.69 -21.40
N GLU A 242 -16.42 -11.66 -21.44
CA GLU A 242 -17.59 -11.64 -22.31
C GLU A 242 -18.48 -10.42 -22.03
N MET A 243 -18.71 -10.12 -20.75
CA MET A 243 -19.46 -8.93 -20.33
C MET A 243 -18.76 -7.64 -20.77
N CYS A 244 -17.45 -7.51 -20.55
CA CYS A 244 -16.71 -6.31 -20.96
C CYS A 244 -16.76 -6.10 -22.47
N ALA A 245 -16.69 -7.17 -23.25
CA ALA A 245 -16.82 -7.09 -24.70
C ALA A 245 -18.24 -6.69 -25.13
N ALA A 246 -19.27 -7.30 -24.54
CA ALA A 246 -20.68 -7.01 -24.84
C ALA A 246 -21.06 -5.55 -24.49
N GLU A 247 -20.56 -5.03 -23.37
CA GLU A 247 -20.79 -3.68 -22.88
C GLU A 247 -19.79 -2.64 -23.45
N GLN A 248 -18.94 -3.04 -24.40
CA GLN A 248 -17.95 -2.18 -25.07
C GLN A 248 -17.01 -1.44 -24.09
N LEU A 249 -16.57 -2.14 -23.05
CA LEU A 249 -15.72 -1.61 -21.98
C LEU A 249 -14.22 -1.76 -22.26
N LEU A 250 -13.85 -2.30 -23.44
CA LEU A 250 -12.47 -2.62 -23.79
C LEU A 250 -11.85 -1.54 -24.69
N LEU A 251 -10.58 -1.23 -24.45
CA LEU A 251 -9.79 -0.37 -25.34
C LEU A 251 -9.55 -1.06 -26.68
N SER A 252 -9.44 -0.27 -27.75
CA SER A 252 -9.23 -0.77 -29.12
C SER A 252 -7.82 -1.34 -29.34
N SER A 253 -6.87 -0.99 -28.49
CA SER A 253 -5.50 -1.49 -28.52
C SER A 253 -5.20 -2.24 -27.22
N PRO A 254 -4.59 -3.43 -27.28
CA PRO A 254 -4.18 -4.13 -26.07
C PRO A 254 -3.11 -3.33 -25.33
N PRO A 255 -3.11 -3.35 -23.98
CA PRO A 255 -2.04 -2.73 -23.21
C PRO A 255 -0.70 -3.46 -23.48
N ASP A 256 0.41 -2.74 -23.32
CA ASP A 256 1.75 -3.33 -23.33
C ASP A 256 1.81 -4.51 -22.34
N GLU A 257 2.41 -5.62 -22.76
CA GLU A 257 2.61 -6.77 -21.88
C GLU A 257 3.77 -6.52 -20.91
N TYR A 258 3.49 -6.68 -19.62
CA TYR A 258 4.48 -6.61 -18.54
C TYR A 258 4.19 -7.67 -17.47
N ARG A 259 5.23 -8.07 -16.74
CA ARG A 259 5.07 -8.80 -15.48
C ARG A 259 4.96 -7.82 -14.32
N ALA A 260 3.82 -7.80 -13.63
CA ALA A 260 3.72 -7.03 -12.39
C ALA A 260 4.54 -7.70 -11.27
N VAL A 261 5.27 -6.88 -10.51
CA VAL A 261 6.07 -7.29 -9.35
C VAL A 261 5.78 -6.30 -8.24
N ALA A 262 5.41 -6.77 -7.05
CA ALA A 262 4.99 -5.87 -5.98
C ALA A 262 5.74 -6.15 -4.66
N LEU A 263 6.24 -5.09 -4.04
CA LEU A 263 6.81 -5.12 -2.70
C LEU A 263 6.06 -4.15 -1.80
N ARG A 264 5.67 -4.61 -0.61
CA ARG A 264 4.97 -3.78 0.36
C ARG A 264 5.58 -3.92 1.74
N SER A 265 5.93 -2.80 2.38
CA SER A 265 6.43 -2.79 3.77
C SER A 265 5.58 -1.98 4.74
N PHE A 266 4.63 -1.22 4.24
CA PHE A 266 3.57 -0.58 5.02
C PHE A 266 2.31 -0.49 4.16
N ARG A 267 1.17 -0.14 4.75
CA ARG A 267 -0.02 0.21 3.97
C ARG A 267 -0.11 1.70 3.72
N ASP A 268 -0.48 2.06 2.50
CA ASP A 268 -0.72 3.45 2.08
C ASP A 268 -2.21 3.69 1.74
N GLY A 269 -3.08 2.71 2.04
CA GLY A 269 -4.53 2.88 1.95
C GLY A 269 -5.35 1.59 2.15
N PRO A 270 -6.69 1.72 2.13
CA PRO A 270 -7.65 0.66 2.44
C PRO A 270 -7.88 -0.39 1.34
N PHE A 271 -7.46 -0.11 0.10
CA PHE A 271 -7.78 -0.97 -1.07
C PHE A 271 -6.55 -1.44 -1.82
N GLU A 272 -5.38 -1.51 -1.19
CA GLU A 272 -4.16 -1.94 -1.87
C GLU A 272 -4.11 -3.46 -1.99
N ALA A 273 -4.86 -3.98 -2.98
CA ALA A 273 -4.46 -5.23 -3.60
C ALA A 273 -3.13 -4.95 -4.31
N LEU A 274 -2.11 -5.75 -4.00
CA LEU A 274 -0.87 -5.66 -4.74
C LEU A 274 -1.18 -6.09 -6.17
N ASP A 275 -0.88 -5.24 -7.14
CA ASP A 275 -1.24 -5.43 -8.55
C ASP A 275 -0.38 -6.53 -9.24
N ALA A 276 0.09 -7.52 -8.47
CA ALA A 276 0.90 -8.65 -8.92
C ALA A 276 0.40 -9.97 -8.30
N SER A 277 0.60 -11.09 -8.99
CA SER A 277 0.19 -12.41 -8.48
C SER A 277 0.96 -12.77 -7.19
N PRO A 278 0.43 -13.72 -6.39
CA PRO A 278 1.04 -14.13 -5.13
C PRO A 278 2.54 -14.45 -5.20
N GLU A 279 2.98 -15.09 -6.29
CA GLU A 279 4.37 -15.47 -6.50
C GLU A 279 5.29 -14.32 -6.93
N TYR A 280 4.72 -13.22 -7.46
CA TYR A 280 5.42 -11.97 -7.78
C TYR A 280 5.14 -10.87 -6.74
N THR A 281 4.68 -11.26 -5.55
CA THR A 281 4.31 -10.35 -4.47
C THR A 281 5.09 -10.66 -3.19
N LEU A 282 5.77 -9.64 -2.64
CA LEU A 282 6.41 -9.71 -1.34
C LEU A 282 5.72 -8.78 -0.34
N SER A 283 5.00 -9.37 0.61
CA SER A 283 4.43 -8.67 1.76
C SER A 283 5.39 -8.72 2.95
N LEU A 284 5.94 -7.57 3.32
CA LEU A 284 6.86 -7.40 4.45
C LEU A 284 6.15 -6.89 5.71
N LEU A 285 4.82 -6.74 5.68
CA LEU A 285 4.06 -6.13 6.77
C LEU A 285 4.31 -6.77 8.14
N ARG A 286 4.61 -8.07 8.21
CA ARG A 286 4.93 -8.76 9.46
C ARG A 286 6.24 -8.29 10.12
N TYR A 287 7.16 -7.74 9.32
CA TYR A 287 8.46 -7.28 9.78
C TYR A 287 8.41 -5.86 10.32
N PHE A 288 7.28 -5.15 10.20
CA PHE A 288 7.16 -3.75 10.55
C PHE A 288 6.02 -3.47 11.52
N GLU A 289 6.29 -2.64 12.51
CA GLU A 289 5.29 -1.94 13.32
C GLU A 289 5.32 -0.46 12.91
N GLY A 290 4.30 -0.03 12.16
CA GLY A 290 4.32 1.26 11.48
C GLY A 290 5.45 1.31 10.46
N ARG A 291 6.39 2.25 10.63
CA ARG A 291 7.57 2.40 9.78
C ARG A 291 8.87 1.88 10.39
N PHE A 292 8.78 1.15 11.49
CA PHE A 292 9.94 0.60 12.19
C PHE A 292 9.92 -0.92 12.15
N PRO A 293 11.09 -1.59 12.18
CA PRO A 293 11.13 -3.02 12.41
C PRO A 293 10.33 -3.41 13.66
N ALA A 294 9.53 -4.46 13.54
CA ALA A 294 8.78 -5.02 14.66
C ALA A 294 9.73 -5.56 15.75
N LEU A 295 9.21 -5.79 16.95
CA LEU A 295 10.01 -6.29 18.06
C LEU A 295 10.73 -7.60 17.71
N GLY A 296 12.06 -7.59 17.79
CA GLY A 296 12.92 -8.74 17.46
C GLY A 296 13.32 -8.83 15.99
N GLU A 297 12.81 -7.95 15.13
CA GLU A 297 13.18 -7.86 13.71
C GLU A 297 14.23 -6.77 13.49
N GLU A 298 15.16 -7.01 12.56
CA GLU A 298 16.19 -6.03 12.19
C GLU A 298 16.31 -5.89 10.67
N TRP A 299 16.66 -4.68 10.21
CA TRP A 299 16.86 -4.39 8.79
C TRP A 299 17.84 -5.36 8.13
N GLY A 300 19.04 -5.54 8.70
CA GLY A 300 20.11 -6.31 8.06
C GLY A 300 19.96 -7.83 8.17
N SER A 301 19.56 -8.34 9.33
CA SER A 301 19.54 -9.78 9.62
C SER A 301 18.20 -10.45 9.30
N SER A 302 17.07 -9.75 9.49
CA SER A 302 15.73 -10.29 9.20
C SER A 302 15.19 -9.89 7.83
N ILE A 303 15.28 -8.60 7.48
CA ILE A 303 14.51 -8.03 6.36
C ILE A 303 15.29 -8.10 5.04
N GLN A 304 16.55 -7.67 5.04
CA GLN A 304 17.39 -7.61 3.85
C GLN A 304 17.52 -8.96 3.11
N PRO A 305 17.72 -10.11 3.79
CA PRO A 305 17.84 -11.39 3.12
C PRO A 305 16.57 -11.76 2.35
N VAL A 306 15.40 -11.54 2.95
CA VAL A 306 14.09 -11.88 2.37
C VAL A 306 13.80 -11.03 1.14
N VAL A 307 14.09 -9.73 1.21
CA VAL A 307 13.92 -8.80 0.09
C VAL A 307 14.89 -9.14 -1.05
N THR A 308 16.15 -9.40 -0.72
CA THR A 308 17.19 -9.72 -1.71
C THR A 308 16.89 -11.05 -2.41
N GLU A 309 16.52 -12.09 -1.65
CA GLU A 309 16.17 -13.40 -2.20
C GLU A 309 14.99 -13.29 -3.18
N PHE A 310 13.94 -12.58 -2.80
CA PHE A 310 12.78 -12.35 -3.66
C PHE A 310 13.17 -11.64 -4.96
N LEU A 311 13.86 -10.50 -4.87
CA LEU A 311 14.24 -9.71 -6.03
C LEU A 311 15.19 -10.46 -6.97
N MET A 312 16.13 -11.26 -6.42
CA MET A 312 17.04 -12.08 -7.22
C MET A 312 16.31 -13.22 -7.95
N LYS A 313 15.29 -13.83 -7.31
CA LYS A 313 14.43 -14.81 -7.99
C LYS A 313 13.67 -14.17 -9.15
N ILE A 314 13.07 -12.99 -8.94
CA ILE A 314 12.40 -12.24 -10.02
C ILE A 314 13.40 -11.91 -11.12
N ARG A 315 14.60 -11.43 -10.76
CA ARG A 315 15.64 -11.09 -11.73
C ARG A 315 16.02 -12.29 -12.62
N GLN A 316 16.08 -13.47 -12.05
CA GLN A 316 16.37 -14.69 -12.80
C GLN A 316 15.19 -15.13 -13.68
N ALA A 317 13.97 -15.11 -13.13
CA ALA A 317 12.77 -15.58 -13.81
C ALA A 317 12.32 -14.68 -14.97
N GLU A 318 12.55 -13.37 -14.86
CA GLU A 318 12.06 -12.36 -15.81
C GLU A 318 13.19 -11.76 -16.67
N SER A 319 14.34 -12.44 -16.76
CA SER A 319 15.42 -12.04 -17.67
C SER A 319 14.96 -12.11 -19.13
N GLY A 320 15.06 -10.97 -19.82
CA GLY A 320 14.60 -10.75 -21.19
C GLY A 320 13.21 -10.14 -21.28
N ASN A 321 12.51 -9.99 -20.16
CA ASN A 321 11.15 -9.48 -20.10
C ASN A 321 11.10 -8.06 -19.51
N ARG A 322 9.93 -7.43 -19.66
CA ARG A 322 9.58 -6.16 -19.03
C ARG A 322 8.77 -6.42 -17.76
N ILE A 323 9.20 -5.81 -16.66
CA ILE A 323 8.47 -5.84 -15.39
C ILE A 323 7.91 -4.46 -15.05
N ARG A 324 6.79 -4.43 -14.34
CA ARG A 324 6.25 -3.24 -13.70
C ARG A 324 6.31 -3.42 -12.19
N LEU A 325 7.09 -2.57 -11.55
CA LEU A 325 7.43 -2.64 -10.14
C LEU A 325 6.55 -1.68 -9.33
N PHE A 326 5.80 -2.26 -8.39
CA PHE A 326 5.00 -1.55 -7.41
C PHE A 326 5.76 -1.51 -6.08
N LEU A 327 6.14 -0.32 -5.64
CA LEU A 327 6.99 -0.09 -4.45
C LEU A 327 6.25 0.66 -3.36
N ASP A 328 5.31 -0.02 -2.72
CA ASP A 328 4.59 0.45 -1.53
C ASP A 328 5.44 0.19 -0.28
N ALA A 329 6.65 0.72 -0.32
CA ALA A 329 7.72 0.34 0.57
C ALA A 329 8.58 1.52 1.03
N HIS A 330 9.34 1.27 2.10
CA HIS A 330 10.34 2.19 2.61
C HIS A 330 11.37 2.56 1.53
N THR A 331 11.93 3.75 1.63
CA THR A 331 12.91 4.29 0.66
C THR A 331 14.12 3.36 0.50
N SER A 332 14.57 2.73 1.59
CA SER A 332 15.66 1.77 1.61
C SER A 332 15.34 0.49 0.84
N ILE A 333 14.09 0.05 0.83
CA ILE A 333 13.64 -1.10 0.03
C ILE A 333 13.62 -0.74 -1.45
N ALA A 334 13.21 0.49 -1.81
CA ALA A 334 13.29 0.97 -3.19
C ALA A 334 14.76 1.02 -3.68
N MET A 335 15.70 1.54 -2.87
CA MET A 335 17.13 1.52 -3.21
C MET A 335 17.68 0.09 -3.31
N LEU A 336 17.29 -0.82 -2.41
CA LEU A 336 17.71 -2.22 -2.49
C LEU A 336 17.16 -2.90 -3.75
N ALA A 337 15.92 -2.62 -4.15
CA ALA A 337 15.36 -3.09 -5.42
C ALA A 337 16.16 -2.61 -6.62
N GLY A 338 16.53 -1.34 -6.62
CA GLY A 338 17.45 -0.76 -7.59
C GLY A 338 18.78 -1.50 -7.68
N LYS A 339 19.42 -1.77 -6.53
CA LYS A 339 20.67 -2.54 -6.49
C LYS A 339 20.51 -3.96 -7.04
N CYS A 340 19.45 -4.66 -6.63
CA CYS A 340 19.26 -6.06 -7.02
C CYS A 340 19.05 -6.23 -8.53
N PHE A 341 18.28 -5.35 -9.17
CA PHE A 341 18.15 -5.36 -10.63
C PHE A 341 19.42 -4.79 -11.29
N GLY A 342 19.92 -3.66 -10.81
CA GLY A 342 21.12 -3.00 -11.34
C GLY A 342 20.92 -2.45 -12.75
N THR A 343 21.92 -1.74 -13.28
CA THR A 343 21.89 -1.20 -14.67
C THR A 343 22.16 -2.25 -15.74
N LYS A 344 22.71 -3.40 -15.34
CA LYS A 344 23.10 -4.52 -16.23
C LYS A 344 22.19 -5.73 -16.09
N SER A 345 21.04 -5.62 -15.42
CA SER A 345 20.00 -6.64 -15.57
C SER A 345 19.52 -6.63 -17.01
N ASN A 346 19.39 -7.81 -17.61
CA ASN A 346 18.66 -7.99 -18.86
C ASN A 346 17.14 -7.91 -18.59
N ILE A 347 16.67 -6.87 -17.90
CA ILE A 347 15.27 -6.67 -17.50
C ILE A 347 14.94 -5.21 -17.70
N GLU A 348 13.85 -4.95 -18.40
CA GLU A 348 13.29 -3.61 -18.51
C GLU A 348 12.35 -3.38 -17.31
N VAL A 349 12.61 -2.33 -16.52
CA VAL A 349 11.83 -2.03 -15.31
C VAL A 349 11.05 -0.74 -15.50
N GLU A 350 9.74 -0.83 -15.33
CA GLU A 350 8.87 0.32 -15.12
C GLU A 350 8.48 0.43 -13.64
N LEU A 351 8.27 1.64 -13.16
CA LEU A 351 7.93 1.92 -11.77
C LEU A 351 6.56 2.55 -11.70
N VAL A 352 5.70 2.06 -10.80
CA VAL A 352 4.47 2.78 -10.47
C VAL A 352 4.78 3.77 -9.36
N GLN A 353 4.85 5.06 -9.72
CA GLN A 353 5.11 6.15 -8.79
C GLN A 353 3.80 6.76 -8.33
N LYS A 354 3.53 6.69 -7.02
CA LYS A 354 2.42 7.41 -6.39
C LYS A 354 2.77 8.90 -6.24
N GLY A 355 1.87 9.78 -6.65
CA GLY A 355 2.00 11.22 -6.49
C GLY A 355 0.67 11.90 -6.12
N ASN A 356 0.72 13.22 -5.91
CA ASN A 356 -0.46 14.00 -5.52
C ASN A 356 -1.59 13.96 -6.57
N ALA A 357 -1.25 13.84 -7.85
CA ALA A 357 -2.23 13.72 -8.95
C ALA A 357 -2.68 12.27 -9.20
N GLY A 358 -2.35 11.35 -8.27
CA GLY A 358 -2.55 9.92 -8.45
C GLY A 358 -1.28 9.17 -8.88
N PRO A 359 -1.37 7.84 -8.96
CA PRO A 359 -0.29 7.00 -9.44
C PRO A 359 -0.06 7.15 -10.96
N SER A 360 1.20 7.08 -11.37
CA SER A 360 1.64 7.13 -12.77
C SER A 360 2.76 6.10 -13.03
N VAL A 361 2.83 5.59 -14.26
CA VAL A 361 3.91 4.66 -14.68
C VAL A 361 5.10 5.47 -15.17
N TRP A 362 6.27 5.22 -14.59
CA TRP A 362 7.53 5.87 -14.92
C TRP A 362 8.53 4.86 -15.46
N ASN A 363 9.20 5.19 -16.55
CA ASN A 363 10.30 4.40 -17.10
C ASN A 363 11.41 5.33 -17.63
N VAL A 364 12.59 4.80 -17.92
CA VAL A 364 13.75 5.62 -18.33
C VAL A 364 13.55 6.38 -19.64
N ASN A 365 12.57 5.97 -20.45
CA ASN A 365 12.26 6.52 -21.78
C ASN A 365 10.86 7.15 -21.87
N ASP A 366 10.23 7.46 -20.74
CA ASP A 366 8.87 8.02 -20.70
C ASP A 366 8.81 9.51 -21.08
N GLY A 367 9.97 10.13 -21.28
CA GLY A 367 10.12 11.52 -21.71
C GLY A 367 9.92 12.49 -20.55
N GLY A 368 9.44 13.69 -20.84
CA GLY A 368 9.21 14.74 -19.84
C GLY A 368 10.39 15.71 -19.66
N GLU A 369 10.10 16.81 -18.98
CA GLU A 369 11.06 17.88 -18.71
C GLU A 369 12.07 17.45 -17.64
N ILE A 370 13.37 17.43 -17.97
CA ILE A 370 14.46 17.24 -17.01
C ILE A 370 14.80 18.61 -16.41
N ARG A 371 14.56 18.77 -15.11
CA ARG A 371 14.85 20.03 -14.42
C ARG A 371 16.22 19.94 -13.72
N PRO A 372 16.98 21.05 -13.62
CA PRO A 372 18.30 21.02 -13.00
C PRO A 372 18.26 20.61 -11.52
N THR A 373 19.21 19.76 -11.13
CA THR A 373 19.57 19.49 -9.74
C THR A 373 20.92 20.14 -9.44
N VAL A 374 21.03 20.77 -8.28
CA VAL A 374 22.21 21.49 -7.81
C VAL A 374 22.90 20.68 -6.72
N LEU A 375 24.24 20.64 -6.78
CA LEU A 375 25.11 20.10 -5.75
C LEU A 375 25.62 21.24 -4.84
N ASN A 376 25.49 21.06 -3.54
CA ASN A 376 26.21 21.83 -2.52
C ASN A 376 27.12 20.87 -1.74
N VAL A 377 28.36 21.28 -1.49
CA VAL A 377 29.33 20.46 -0.74
C VAL A 377 29.62 21.12 0.60
N GLU A 378 29.41 20.37 1.69
CA GLU A 378 29.78 20.82 3.03
C GLU A 378 30.95 20.01 3.59
N GLN A 379 31.93 20.73 4.11
CA GLN A 379 33.07 20.16 4.81
C GLN A 379 32.75 20.10 6.30
N LEU A 380 32.70 18.88 6.86
CA LEU A 380 32.50 18.63 8.29
C LEU A 380 33.84 18.42 9.02
N GLY A 381 34.86 17.89 8.32
CA GLY A 381 36.19 17.65 8.88
C GLY A 381 37.03 16.70 8.04
N GLU A 382 38.05 16.10 8.66
CA GLU A 382 39.03 15.19 8.01
C GLU A 382 38.56 13.72 7.95
N GLY A 383 37.31 13.45 8.30
CA GLY A 383 36.71 12.13 8.25
C GLY A 383 36.80 11.50 6.85
N ARG A 384 37.00 10.17 6.80
CA ARG A 384 37.17 9.44 5.53
C ARG A 384 35.85 9.13 4.82
N ASP A 385 34.76 9.02 5.58
CA ASP A 385 33.44 8.65 5.09
C ASP A 385 32.74 9.88 4.47
N ILE A 386 31.71 9.63 3.68
CA ILE A 386 30.98 10.66 2.95
C ILE A 386 29.48 10.45 3.09
N ALA A 387 28.75 11.55 3.25
CA ALA A 387 27.29 11.53 3.22
C ALA A 387 26.77 12.08 1.90
N ILE A 388 25.79 11.40 1.32
CA ILE A 388 24.96 11.88 0.23
C ILE A 388 23.59 12.23 0.82
N VAL A 389 23.20 13.49 0.73
CA VAL A 389 21.89 13.97 1.20
C VAL A 389 21.07 14.43 0.00
N ILE A 390 19.94 13.76 -0.24
CA ILE A 390 19.07 14.02 -1.39
C ILE A 390 17.80 14.70 -0.89
N SER A 391 17.57 15.93 -1.34
CA SER A 391 16.48 16.79 -0.87
C SER A 391 15.57 17.19 -2.03
N LEU A 392 14.78 16.26 -2.56
CA LEU A 392 13.89 16.51 -3.70
C LEU A 392 12.46 16.86 -3.26
N THR A 393 11.85 16.03 -2.41
CA THR A 393 10.47 16.24 -1.95
C THR A 393 10.40 17.18 -0.77
N ARG A 394 11.43 17.17 0.09
CA ARG A 394 11.64 18.10 1.21
C ARG A 394 13.13 18.29 1.44
N ASN A 395 13.49 19.34 2.18
CA ASN A 395 14.86 19.53 2.63
C ASN A 395 15.20 18.54 3.76
N ALA A 396 16.17 17.66 3.52
CA ALA A 396 16.65 16.66 4.47
C ALA A 396 17.96 17.06 5.16
N LEU A 397 18.58 18.18 4.76
CA LEU A 397 19.94 18.54 5.17
C LEU A 397 20.09 18.76 6.67
N HIS A 398 19.14 19.48 7.29
CA HIS A 398 19.24 19.80 8.71
C HIS A 398 19.17 18.52 9.56
N ASP A 399 18.13 17.72 9.36
CA ASP A 399 17.92 16.45 10.05
C ASP A 399 19.08 15.46 9.82
N ALA A 400 19.59 15.39 8.59
CA ALA A 400 20.72 14.51 8.25
C ALA A 400 22.01 14.99 8.91
N ARG A 401 22.29 16.31 8.90
CA ARG A 401 23.50 16.88 9.51
C ARG A 401 23.51 16.62 11.01
N GLU A 402 22.40 16.86 11.69
CA GLU A 402 22.28 16.58 13.13
C GLU A 402 22.57 15.10 13.43
N TYR A 403 21.98 14.19 12.66
CA TYR A 403 22.26 12.76 12.82
C TYR A 403 23.74 12.42 12.57
N ILE A 404 24.34 12.98 11.51
CA ILE A 404 25.74 12.74 11.12
C ILE A 404 26.70 13.20 12.22
N GLU A 405 26.53 14.42 12.74
CA GLU A 405 27.40 15.00 13.78
C GLU A 405 27.39 14.15 15.07
N ILE A 406 26.24 13.58 15.42
CA ILE A 406 26.08 12.77 16.63
C ILE A 406 26.58 11.34 16.43
N ASN A 407 26.26 10.71 15.29
CA ASN A 407 26.37 9.25 15.13
C ASN A 407 27.47 8.80 14.16
N LEU A 408 27.98 9.68 13.29
CA LEU A 408 28.87 9.33 12.19
C LEU A 408 30.14 10.21 12.15
N PRO A 409 30.98 10.18 13.21
CA PRO A 409 32.14 11.06 13.36
C PRO A 409 33.21 10.90 12.27
N GLU A 410 33.22 9.78 11.55
CA GLU A 410 34.12 9.52 10.43
C GLU A 410 33.67 10.20 9.12
N THR A 411 32.50 10.86 9.09
CA THR A 411 32.00 11.56 7.90
C THR A 411 32.70 12.90 7.75
N GLY A 412 33.56 13.03 6.76
CA GLY A 412 34.28 14.29 6.51
C GLY A 412 33.48 15.29 5.69
N ARG A 413 32.55 14.83 4.84
CA ARG A 413 31.87 15.66 3.84
C ARG A 413 30.43 15.28 3.60
N ILE A 414 29.60 16.27 3.29
CA ILE A 414 28.23 16.08 2.77
C ILE A 414 28.17 16.55 1.32
N LEU A 415 27.66 15.69 0.43
CA LEU A 415 27.21 16.04 -0.91
C LEU A 415 25.68 16.21 -0.86
N HIS A 416 25.21 17.45 -0.94
CA HIS A 416 23.80 17.79 -0.81
C HIS A 416 23.19 18.13 -2.18
N PHE A 417 22.19 17.35 -2.58
CA PHE A 417 21.51 17.49 -3.87
C PHE A 417 20.11 18.07 -3.69
N THR A 418 19.81 19.15 -4.41
CA THR A 418 18.53 19.88 -4.36
C THR A 418 18.04 20.28 -5.74
N PRO A 419 16.73 20.33 -6.01
CA PRO A 419 16.23 20.91 -7.24
C PRO A 419 16.53 22.41 -7.26
N GLU A 420 16.95 22.94 -8.41
CA GLU A 420 17.22 24.39 -8.56
C GLU A 420 15.97 25.24 -8.26
N ALA A 421 14.79 24.75 -8.64
CA ALA A 421 13.50 25.40 -8.38
C ALA A 421 12.96 25.21 -6.95
N GLY A 422 13.71 24.53 -6.07
CA GLY A 422 13.30 24.21 -4.71
C GLY A 422 12.61 22.84 -4.56
N CYS A 423 12.50 22.37 -3.32
CA CYS A 423 11.93 21.07 -3.00
C CYS A 423 10.41 21.04 -3.15
N GLY A 424 9.85 19.88 -3.53
CA GLY A 424 8.41 19.65 -3.51
C GLY A 424 7.98 18.36 -4.21
N PHE A 425 6.70 18.01 -4.08
CA PHE A 425 6.12 16.80 -4.67
C PHE A 425 6.08 16.79 -6.21
N GLN A 426 6.37 17.93 -6.85
CA GLN A 426 6.45 18.10 -8.31
C GLN A 426 7.87 18.39 -8.78
N ALA A 427 8.87 18.22 -7.90
CA ALA A 427 10.28 18.43 -8.22
C ALA A 427 10.79 17.42 -9.26
N VAL A 428 10.21 16.22 -9.29
CA VAL A 428 10.51 15.17 -10.27
C VAL A 428 9.25 14.92 -11.11
N THR A 429 9.42 14.88 -12.42
CA THR A 429 8.34 15.00 -13.41
C THR A 429 8.07 13.69 -14.14
N SER A 430 9.06 12.80 -14.22
CA SER A 430 9.01 11.56 -14.99
C SER A 430 10.10 10.57 -14.58
N GLY A 431 10.04 9.35 -15.12
CA GLY A 431 11.08 8.33 -14.98
C GLY A 431 12.39 8.72 -15.66
N THR A 432 12.36 9.34 -16.84
CA THR A 432 13.55 9.89 -17.49
C THR A 432 14.25 10.92 -16.58
N HIS A 433 13.48 11.83 -15.97
CA HIS A 433 14.03 12.80 -15.03
C HIS A 433 14.59 12.14 -13.76
N ALA A 434 13.90 11.14 -13.22
CA ALA A 434 14.38 10.38 -12.05
C ALA A 434 15.72 9.66 -12.31
N SER A 435 15.87 9.04 -13.49
CA SER A 435 17.14 8.40 -13.91
C SER A 435 18.26 9.43 -14.07
N ALA A 436 17.97 10.57 -14.72
CA ALA A 436 18.94 11.64 -14.93
C ALA A 436 19.48 12.22 -13.60
N ILE A 437 18.63 12.32 -12.57
CA ILE A 437 19.05 12.73 -11.22
C ILE A 437 20.01 11.69 -10.61
N ALA A 438 19.70 10.40 -10.70
CA ALA A 438 20.57 9.35 -10.16
C ALA A 438 21.93 9.32 -10.87
N GLU A 439 21.96 9.49 -12.20
CA GLU A 439 23.19 9.61 -12.98
C GLU A 439 24.00 10.85 -12.60
N PHE A 440 23.33 11.99 -12.36
CA PHE A 440 23.98 13.20 -11.88
C PHE A 440 24.65 12.95 -10.52
N ILE A 441 23.93 12.37 -9.56
CA ILE A 441 24.47 12.05 -8.23
C ILE A 441 25.68 11.12 -8.34
N ALA A 442 25.59 10.07 -9.15
CA ALA A 442 26.68 9.12 -9.36
C ALA A 442 27.92 9.80 -9.96
N ARG A 443 27.73 10.69 -10.95
CA ARG A 443 28.82 11.46 -11.54
C ARG A 443 29.50 12.37 -10.52
N GLU A 444 28.73 13.15 -9.78
CA GLU A 444 29.29 14.08 -8.79
C GLU A 444 29.98 13.34 -7.62
N PHE A 445 29.46 12.16 -7.24
CA PHE A 445 30.17 11.27 -6.31
C PHE A 445 31.53 10.83 -6.86
N GLY A 446 31.61 10.46 -8.15
CA GLY A 446 32.87 10.10 -8.81
C GLY A 446 33.89 11.23 -8.82
N GLU A 447 33.44 12.47 -9.04
CA GLU A 447 34.28 13.67 -9.01
C GLU A 447 34.70 14.06 -7.59
N ALA A 448 33.97 13.65 -6.56
CA ALA A 448 34.40 13.83 -5.17
C ALA A 448 35.65 13.01 -4.80
N ARG A 449 36.08 12.06 -5.65
CA ARG A 449 37.29 11.21 -5.49
C ARG A 449 37.36 10.57 -4.10
N VAL A 450 36.28 9.89 -3.72
CA VAL A 450 36.13 9.22 -2.42
C VAL A 450 37.19 8.13 -2.25
N LYS A 451 37.82 8.07 -1.08
CA LYS A 451 38.92 7.14 -0.80
C LYS A 451 38.40 5.71 -0.73
N PHE A 452 39.21 4.75 -1.20
CA PHE A 452 38.89 3.32 -1.09
C PHE A 452 38.58 2.93 0.37
N GLY A 453 37.53 2.11 0.56
CA GLY A 453 37.07 1.64 1.86
C GLY A 453 36.36 2.68 2.73
N ALA A 454 36.11 3.89 2.22
CA ALA A 454 35.17 4.82 2.85
C ALA A 454 33.73 4.26 2.75
N LYS A 455 32.92 4.53 3.77
CA LYS A 455 31.49 4.28 3.73
C LYS A 455 30.76 5.47 3.10
N VAL A 456 29.71 5.15 2.36
CA VAL A 456 28.81 6.13 1.76
C VAL A 456 27.48 6.09 2.50
N HIS A 457 27.15 7.16 3.20
CA HIS A 457 25.92 7.28 3.97
C HIS A 457 24.86 8.01 3.14
N ILE A 458 23.76 7.33 2.77
CA ILE A 458 22.74 7.89 1.88
C ILE A 458 21.47 8.23 2.66
N PHE A 459 21.20 9.54 2.77
CA PHE A 459 20.00 10.10 3.37
C PHE A 459 19.11 10.63 2.25
N SER A 460 17.89 10.11 2.11
CA SER A 460 17.03 10.45 0.98
C SER A 460 15.66 10.96 1.39
N ALA A 461 15.29 12.11 0.83
CA ALA A 461 13.94 12.64 0.73
C ALA A 461 13.58 12.79 -0.75
N ALA A 462 13.29 11.66 -1.40
CA ALA A 462 12.99 11.57 -2.83
C ALA A 462 11.87 10.56 -3.11
N PRO A 463 11.20 10.65 -4.27
CA PRO A 463 10.26 9.61 -4.72
C PRO A 463 10.94 8.25 -4.85
N ASN A 464 10.20 7.16 -4.63
CA ASN A 464 10.74 5.80 -4.71
C ASN A 464 11.34 5.47 -6.09
N ALA A 465 10.83 6.08 -7.17
CA ALA A 465 11.45 5.95 -8.48
C ALA A 465 12.89 6.48 -8.52
N VAL A 466 13.18 7.64 -7.92
CA VAL A 466 14.55 8.17 -7.84
C VAL A 466 15.42 7.26 -6.97
N ASN A 467 14.91 6.82 -5.84
CA ASN A 467 15.62 5.91 -4.93
C ASN A 467 15.96 4.58 -5.61
N PHE A 468 15.06 4.05 -6.42
CA PHE A 468 15.33 2.89 -7.26
C PHE A 468 16.53 3.13 -8.19
N PHE A 469 16.53 4.22 -8.94
CA PHE A 469 17.65 4.53 -9.84
C PHE A 469 18.96 4.80 -9.09
N ILE A 470 18.94 5.42 -7.90
CA ILE A 470 20.13 5.55 -7.04
C ILE A 470 20.65 4.18 -6.63
N GLY A 471 19.74 3.26 -6.26
CA GLY A 471 20.08 1.88 -5.95
C GLY A 471 20.90 1.19 -7.04
N GLN A 472 20.54 1.42 -8.30
CA GLN A 472 21.27 0.88 -9.45
C GLN A 472 22.71 1.42 -9.58
N GLN A 473 23.01 2.58 -9.00
CA GLN A 473 24.34 3.20 -9.01
C GLN A 473 25.23 2.77 -7.83
N THR A 474 24.70 2.03 -6.85
CA THR A 474 25.43 1.73 -5.61
C THR A 474 26.71 0.92 -5.82
N ASP A 475 26.76 0.05 -6.82
CA ASP A 475 27.99 -0.70 -7.15
C ASP A 475 29.14 0.22 -7.60
N TYR A 476 28.83 1.40 -8.15
CA TYR A 476 29.82 2.44 -8.46
C TYR A 476 30.24 3.23 -7.21
N MET A 477 29.35 3.33 -6.21
CA MET A 477 29.58 4.08 -4.97
C MET A 477 30.34 3.29 -3.90
N GLY A 478 30.38 1.96 -4.00
CA GLY A 478 31.05 1.09 -3.02
C GLY A 478 30.15 0.76 -1.82
N ALA A 479 30.74 0.68 -0.62
CA ALA A 479 30.03 0.25 0.59
C ALA A 479 29.03 1.33 1.05
N CYS A 480 27.74 1.10 0.79
CA CYS A 480 26.69 2.07 1.08
C CYS A 480 25.91 1.68 2.34
N VAL A 481 25.48 2.69 3.11
CA VAL A 481 24.54 2.56 4.23
C VAL A 481 23.35 3.45 3.93
N PHE A 482 22.16 2.87 3.93
CA PHE A 482 20.91 3.60 3.73
C PHE A 482 20.31 4.04 5.06
N TYR A 483 19.51 5.10 5.03
CA TYR A 483 18.87 5.68 6.21
C TYR A 483 17.38 5.94 5.98
N GLU A 484 16.56 5.60 6.97
CA GLU A 484 15.13 5.93 7.04
C GLU A 484 14.89 7.07 8.03
N PHE A 485 13.95 7.96 7.73
CA PHE A 485 13.57 9.07 8.61
C PHE A 485 12.26 8.80 9.35
N ASP A 486 12.21 9.13 10.63
CA ASP A 486 10.98 9.08 11.44
C ASP A 486 10.06 10.29 11.17
N PHE A 487 9.35 10.27 10.05
CA PHE A 487 8.44 11.35 9.64
C PHE A 487 7.33 11.64 10.66
N GLN A 488 6.87 10.62 11.37
CA GLN A 488 5.74 10.71 12.29
C GLN A 488 6.16 10.95 13.74
N ARG A 489 7.47 11.08 14.00
CA ARG A 489 8.04 11.24 15.34
C ARG A 489 7.54 10.16 16.30
N GLN A 490 7.41 8.93 15.81
CA GLN A 490 6.95 7.80 16.62
C GLN A 490 8.00 7.38 17.65
N ARG A 491 9.29 7.66 17.40
CA ARG A 491 10.39 7.40 18.33
C ARG A 491 11.07 8.69 18.77
N ASP A 492 11.80 9.35 17.88
CA ASP A 492 12.60 10.54 18.20
C ASP A 492 12.59 11.60 17.10
N GLY A 493 12.03 11.29 15.91
CA GLY A 493 12.03 12.22 14.78
C GLY A 493 13.39 12.35 14.09
N SER A 494 14.29 11.38 14.25
CA SER A 494 15.62 11.36 13.62
C SER A 494 15.74 10.28 12.53
N TYR A 495 16.95 10.14 11.99
CA TYR A 495 17.30 9.07 11.08
C TYR A 495 17.67 7.78 11.81
N LEU A 496 17.51 6.65 11.14
CA LEU A 496 18.02 5.35 11.57
C LEU A 496 18.68 4.60 10.41
N PRO A 497 19.77 3.85 10.66
CA PRO A 497 20.40 3.05 9.62
C PRO A 497 19.51 1.86 9.27
N SER A 498 19.44 1.53 7.98
CA SER A 498 18.69 0.38 7.45
C SER A 498 19.64 -0.66 6.85
N PHE A 499 19.72 -0.73 5.52
CA PHE A 499 20.53 -1.71 4.79
C PHE A 499 21.98 -1.26 4.63
N LYS A 500 22.87 -2.25 4.60
CA LYS A 500 24.27 -2.10 4.19
C LYS A 500 24.46 -2.92 2.92
N VAL A 501 24.94 -2.28 1.86
CA VAL A 501 24.96 -2.87 0.52
C VAL A 501 26.24 -2.64 -0.26
#